data_AF-A0A6A4GWL1-F1
#
_entry.id   AF-A0A6A4GWL1-F1
#
_cell.length_a   1.000
_cell.length_b   1.000
_cell.length_c   1.000
_cell.angle_alpha   90.00
_cell.angle_beta   90.00
_cell.angle_gamma   90.00
#
_symmetry.space_group_name_H-M   'P 1'
#
loop_
_entity.id
_entity.type
_entity.pdbx_description
1 polymer ?
#
loop_
_entity_poly.entity_id
_entity_poly.type
_entity_poly.pdbx_seq_one_letter_code
_entity_poly.pdbx_strand_id
1 'polypeptide(L)' 'LFTYRDDLGDLHCLTWEECVNRCNEIWRPRGVPKISGHCFRIGGTTHYLCRGVPPDIVKALGCWKSDAFLVYWRD' A
#
# COMPACT_ATOMS: atom_id res chain seq x y z
N LEU A 1 14.80 4.23 -5.05
CA LEU A 1 14.58 2.85 -5.52
C LEU A 1 14.97 1.92 -4.37
N PHE A 2 14.19 0.87 -4.09
CA PHE A 2 14.57 -0.17 -3.13
C PHE A 2 15.09 -1.38 -3.89
N THR A 3 16.02 -2.13 -3.29
CA THR A 3 16.59 -3.36 -3.87
C THR A 3 16.61 -4.46 -2.82
N TYR A 4 16.57 -5.72 -3.26
CA TYR A 4 16.74 -6.88 -2.40
C TYR A 4 17.67 -7.90 -3.06
N ARG A 5 18.21 -8.81 -2.26
CA ARG A 5 18.97 -9.97 -2.74
C ARG A 5 18.10 -11.21 -2.69
N ASP A 6 18.14 -12.01 -3.74
CA ASP A 6 17.53 -13.33 -3.70
C ASP A 6 18.45 -14.35 -2.98
N ASP A 7 17.99 -15.60 -2.93
CA ASP A 7 18.71 -16.69 -2.26
C ASP A 7 20.03 -17.06 -2.96
N LEU A 8 20.22 -16.65 -4.22
CA LEU A 8 21.46 -16.82 -4.99
C LEU A 8 22.42 -15.63 -4.80
N GLY A 9 21.95 -14.56 -4.16
CA GLY A 9 22.70 -13.33 -3.87
C GLY A 9 22.58 -12.26 -4.94
N ASP A 10 21.79 -12.49 -6.00
CA ASP A 10 21.58 -11.57 -7.11
C ASP A 10 20.73 -10.37 -6.66
N LEU A 11 21.07 -9.19 -7.17
CA LEU A 11 20.39 -7.94 -6.83
C LEU A 11 19.21 -7.69 -7.75
N HIS A 12 18.03 -7.53 -7.15
CA HIS A 12 16.80 -7.21 -7.84
C HIS A 12 16.27 -5.84 -7.40
N CYS A 13 15.70 -5.10 -8.35
CA CYS A 13 14.95 -3.89 -8.02
C CYS A 13 13.60 -4.29 -7.43
N LEU A 14 13.29 -3.83 -6.22
CA LEU A 14 12.02 -4.14 -5.60
C LEU A 14 10.90 -3.40 -6.34
N THR A 15 10.12 -4.15 -7.08
CA THR A 15 8.88 -3.69 -7.70
C THR A 15 7.74 -3.70 -6.69
N TRP A 16 6.68 -2.96 -7.02
CA TRP A 16 5.46 -2.98 -6.21
C TRP A 16 4.81 -4.37 -6.20
N GLU A 17 4.86 -5.08 -7.32
CA GLU A 17 4.27 -6.41 -7.47
C GLU A 17 4.97 -7.44 -6.59
N GLU A 18 6.31 -7.45 -6.57
CA GLU A 18 7.11 -8.32 -5.69
C GLU A 18 6.80 -8.05 -4.22
N CYS A 19 6.71 -6.78 -3.82
CA CYS A 19 6.36 -6.41 -2.44
C CYS A 19 4.98 -6.96 -2.04
N VAL A 20 3.96 -6.73 -2.87
CA VAL A 20 2.59 -7.20 -2.58
C VAL A 20 2.50 -8.73 -2.61
N ASN A 21 3.18 -9.39 -3.54
CA ASN A 21 3.23 -10.85 -3.61
C ASN A 21 3.87 -11.42 -2.34
N ARG A 22 5.00 -10.84 -1.92
CA ARG A 22 5.70 -11.26 -0.71
C ARG A 22 4.81 -11.11 0.54
N CYS A 23 4.08 -10.01 0.68
CA CYS A 23 3.12 -9.84 1.77
C CYS A 23 2.04 -10.94 1.74
N ASN A 24 1.45 -11.20 0.58
CA ASN A 24 0.40 -12.21 0.44
C ASN A 24 0.90 -13.63 0.72
N GLU A 25 2.13 -13.98 0.36
CA GLU A 25 2.76 -15.26 0.72
C GLU A 25 2.85 -15.45 2.24
N ILE A 26 3.20 -14.39 2.96
CA ILE A 26 3.30 -14.41 4.43
C ILE A 26 1.91 -14.46 5.08
N TRP A 27 0.95 -13.72 4.53
CA TRP A 27 -0.37 -13.52 5.14
C TRP A 27 -1.37 -14.62 4.82
N ARG A 28 -1.29 -15.24 3.64
CA ARG A 28 -2.21 -16.31 3.21
C ARG A 28 -2.27 -17.49 4.19
N PRO A 29 -1.15 -18.04 4.70
CA PRO A 29 -1.19 -19.12 5.70
C PRO A 29 -1.84 -18.70 7.04
N ARG A 30 -1.97 -17.40 7.30
CA ARG A 30 -2.55 -16.83 8.52
C ARG A 30 -4.04 -16.47 8.36
N GLY A 31 -4.67 -16.89 7.26
CA GLY A 31 -6.09 -16.66 7.01
C GLY A 31 -6.44 -15.24 6.56
N VAL A 32 -5.45 -14.41 6.24
CA VAL A 32 -5.70 -13.06 5.72
C VAL A 32 -6.09 -13.17 4.23
N PRO A 33 -7.20 -12.53 3.80
CA PRO A 33 -7.57 -12.49 2.39
C PRO A 33 -6.50 -11.85 1.50
N LYS A 34 -6.50 -12.18 0.21
CA LYS A 34 -5.56 -11.58 -0.75
C LYS A 34 -5.71 -10.06 -0.75
N ILE A 35 -4.63 -9.35 -0.46
CA ILE A 35 -4.56 -7.89 -0.47
C ILE A 35 -3.94 -7.44 -1.79
N SER A 36 -4.67 -6.61 -2.53
CA SER A 36 -4.16 -6.01 -3.78
C SER A 36 -3.40 -4.72 -3.49
N GLY A 37 -2.61 -4.25 -4.44
CA GLY A 37 -1.98 -2.93 -4.36
C GLY A 37 -2.98 -1.79 -4.15
N HIS A 38 -4.18 -1.90 -4.75
CA HIS A 38 -5.26 -0.94 -4.56
C HIS A 38 -5.74 -0.87 -3.10
N CYS A 39 -5.77 -2.01 -2.41
CA CYS A 39 -6.11 -2.07 -0.98
C CYS A 39 -5.11 -1.27 -0.13
N PHE A 40 -3.81 -1.31 -0.43
CA PHE A 40 -2.82 -0.48 0.26
C PHE A 40 -3.03 1.01 0.02
N ARG A 41 -3.37 1.41 -1.21
CA ARG A 41 -3.65 2.82 -1.52
C ARG A 41 -4.85 3.35 -0.75
N ILE A 42 -5.94 2.57 -0.70
CA ILE A 42 -7.14 2.90 0.09
C ILE A 42 -6.79 2.90 1.58
N GLY A 43 -6.19 1.82 2.09
CA GLY A 43 -5.87 1.66 3.50
C GLY A 43 -4.92 2.74 4.01
N GLY A 44 -3.91 3.12 3.22
CA GLY A 44 -3.02 4.24 3.55
C GLY A 44 -3.76 5.57 3.61
N THR A 45 -4.69 5.81 2.69
CA THR A 45 -5.54 7.01 2.71
C THR A 45 -6.37 7.07 3.99
N THR A 46 -7.14 6.01 4.29
CA THR A 46 -7.95 5.91 5.52
C THR A 46 -7.08 6.07 6.77
N HIS A 47 -5.93 5.40 6.81
CA HIS A 47 -5.01 5.45 7.94
C HIS A 47 -4.50 6.86 8.28
N TYR A 48 -4.14 7.65 7.26
CA TYR A 48 -3.70 9.03 7.48
C TYR A 48 -4.85 9.95 7.87
N LEU A 49 -6.01 9.81 7.23
CA LEU A 49 -7.20 10.61 7.56
C LEU A 49 -7.67 10.35 9.00
N CYS A 50 -7.75 9.09 9.44
CA CYS A 50 -8.10 8.74 10.82
C CYS A 50 -7.08 9.26 11.86
N ARG A 51 -5.88 9.66 11.44
CA ARG A 51 -4.87 10.30 12.31
C ARG A 51 -4.88 11.82 12.25
N GLY A 52 -5.90 12.41 11.61
CA GLY A 52 -6.04 13.85 11.50
C GLY A 52 -5.06 14.51 10.52
N VAL A 53 -4.43 13.74 9.62
CA VAL A 53 -3.64 14.34 8.54
C VAL A 53 -4.60 15.10 7.62
N PRO A 54 -4.33 16.38 7.32
CA PRO A 54 -5.22 17.17 6.49
C PRO A 54 -5.49 16.52 5.11
N PRO A 55 -6.74 16.55 4.60
CA PRO A 55 -7.11 15.86 3.38
C PRO A 55 -6.31 16.28 2.14
N ASP A 56 -5.91 17.55 2.04
CA ASP A 56 -5.07 18.07 0.96
C ASP A 56 -3.67 17.44 0.95
N ILE A 57 -3.10 17.20 2.14
CA ILE A 57 -1.83 16.48 2.29
C ILE A 57 -1.99 15.01 1.89
N VAL A 58 -3.07 14.35 2.32
CA VAL A 58 -3.36 12.95 1.92
C VAL A 58 -3.59 12.85 0.41
N LYS A 59 -4.27 13.83 -0.19
CA LYS A 59 -4.50 13.92 -1.64
C LYS A 59 -3.17 14.01 -2.40
N ALA A 60 -2.25 14.85 -1.93
CA ALA A 60 -0.91 14.99 -2.51
C ALA A 60 -0.10 13.71 -2.36
N LEU A 61 -0.07 13.09 -1.16
CA LEU A 61 0.68 11.85 -0.89
C LEU A 61 0.15 10.65 -1.69
N GLY A 62 -1.16 10.57 -1.89
CA GLY A 62 -1.80 9.51 -2.66
C GLY A 62 -1.85 9.75 -4.17
N CYS A 63 -1.29 10.88 -4.65
CA CYS A 63 -1.37 11.33 -6.05
C CYS A 63 -2.81 11.31 -6.59
N TRP A 64 -3.77 11.70 -5.76
CA TRP A 64 -5.19 11.70 -6.13
C TRP A 64 -5.53 12.94 -6.95
N LYS A 65 -6.07 12.73 -8.16
CA LYS A 65 -6.49 13.83 -9.03
C LYS A 65 -7.79 14.49 -8.57
N SER A 66 -8.70 13.73 -7.96
CA SER A 66 -10.00 14.20 -7.48
C SER A 66 -10.18 13.87 -6.00
N ASP A 67 -11.23 14.42 -5.40
CA ASP A 67 -11.58 14.18 -4.00
C ASP A 67 -12.34 12.85 -3.78
N ALA A 68 -12.33 11.96 -4.76
CA ALA A 68 -12.96 10.63 -4.66
C ALA A 68 -12.38 9.78 -3.52
N PHE A 69 -11.16 10.09 -3.05
CA PHE A 69 -10.54 9.41 -1.92
C PHE A 69 -11.28 9.66 -0.59
N LEU A 70 -12.04 10.76 -0.48
CA LEU A 70 -12.82 11.09 0.72
C LEU A 70 -13.92 10.05 1.00
N VAL A 71 -14.39 9.30 0.00
CA VAL A 71 -15.35 8.19 0.21
C VAL A 71 -14.77 7.08 1.10
N TYR A 72 -13.45 6.96 1.17
CA TYR A 72 -12.78 6.01 2.05
C TYR A 72 -12.58 6.53 3.49
N TRP A 73 -12.90 7.80 3.72
CA TRP A 73 -13.03 8.36 5.04
C TRP A 73 -14.40 7.97 5.58
N ARG A 74 -14.42 6.93 6.41
CA ARG A 74 -15.61 6.52 7.16
C ARG A 74 -15.31 6.87 8.61
N ASP A 75 -16.11 7.76 9.18
CA ASP A 75 -16.09 8.08 10.62
C ASP A 75 -16.34 6.83 11.46
#